data_AF-D7B221-F1
#
_entry.id   AF-D7B221-F1
#
_cell.length_a   1.000
_cell.length_b   1.000
_cell.length_c   1.000
_cell.angle_alpha   90.00
_cell.angle_beta   90.00
_cell.angle_gamma   90.00
#
_symmetry.space_group_name_H-M   'P 1'
#
loop_
_entity.id
_entity.type
_entity.pdbx_description
1 polymer ?
#
loop_
_entity_poly.entity_id
_entity_poly.type
_entity_poly.pdbx_seq_one_letter_code
_entity_poly.pdbx_strand_id
1 'polypeptide(L)'
;MGAKVNATGELVELKFHTQAYRDMAPTELAAAITEVVNKARSQMAERVSKAYSPFMPDVTSAEEVMSGELDPLKLLDRLGIPSENPRH
;
A
#
# COMPACT_ATOMS: atom_id res chain seq x y z
N MET A 1 -17.72 10.82 -5.76
CA MET A 1 -16.37 10.99 -6.35
C MET A 1 -15.66 9.64 -6.29
N GLY A 2 -14.71 9.39 -7.18
CA GLY A 2 -13.85 8.20 -7.14
C GLY A 2 -12.40 8.57 -7.40
N ALA A 3 -11.47 7.80 -6.83
CA ALA A 3 -10.04 7.89 -7.09
C ALA A 3 -9.49 6.51 -7.47
N LYS A 4 -8.48 6.48 -8.34
CA LYS A 4 -7.72 5.28 -8.66
C LYS A 4 -6.26 5.50 -8.31
N VAL A 5 -5.67 4.46 -7.73
CA VAL A 5 -4.23 4.42 -7.45
C VAL A 5 -3.59 3.26 -8.20
N ASN A 6 -2.30 3.39 -8.52
CA ASN A 6 -1.50 2.27 -9.03
C ASN A 6 -1.04 1.35 -7.88
N ALA A 7 -0.28 0.30 -8.20
CA ALA A 7 0.19 -0.69 -7.23
C ALA A 7 1.11 -0.13 -6.12
N THR A 8 1.73 1.04 -6.33
CA THR A 8 2.57 1.72 -5.33
C THR A 8 1.78 2.70 -4.44
N GLY A 9 0.48 2.87 -4.70
CA GLY A 9 -0.38 3.81 -3.96
C GLY A 9 -0.37 5.24 -4.48
N GLU A 10 0.25 5.48 -5.65
CA GLU A 10 0.24 6.77 -6.34
C GLU A 10 -1.13 7.04 -6.97
N LEU A 11 -1.63 8.26 -6.83
CA LEU A 11 -2.90 8.69 -7.42
C LEU A 11 -2.74 8.86 -8.93
N VAL A 12 -3.46 8.06 -9.72
CA VAL A 12 -3.41 8.12 -11.19
C VAL A 12 -4.68 8.67 -11.83
N GLU A 13 -5.81 8.68 -11.10
CA GLU A 13 -7.07 9.22 -11.60
C GLU A 13 -7.91 9.77 -10.44
N LEU A 14 -8.52 10.93 -10.64
CA LEU A 14 -9.57 11.48 -9.77
C LEU A 14 -10.77 11.86 -10.62
N LYS A 15 -11.96 11.35 -10.26
CA LYS A 15 -13.20 11.54 -11.01
C LYS A 15 -14.34 12.08 -10.14
N PHE A 16 -14.93 13.18 -10.59
CA PHE A 16 -16.17 13.71 -10.07
C PHE A 16 -17.34 13.15 -10.89
N HIS A 17 -18.28 12.47 -10.25
CA HIS A 17 -19.44 11.86 -10.93
C HIS A 17 -20.60 12.84 -11.11
N THR A 18 -20.61 13.92 -10.34
CA THR A 18 -21.64 14.96 -10.34
C THR A 18 -20.98 16.32 -10.14
N GLN A 19 -21.75 17.40 -10.29
CA GLN A 19 -21.30 18.77 -10.04
C GLN A 19 -21.47 19.22 -8.59
N ALA A 20 -21.94 18.34 -7.68
CA ALA A 20 -22.22 18.70 -6.28
C ALA A 20 -21.01 19.26 -5.52
N TYR A 21 -19.78 18.97 -5.99
CA TYR A 21 -18.55 19.52 -5.44
C TYR A 21 -18.44 21.04 -5.57
N ARG A 22 -19.19 21.66 -6.49
CA ARG A 22 -19.19 23.12 -6.70
C ARG A 22 -19.90 23.88 -5.59
N ASP A 23 -20.86 23.23 -4.95
CA ASP A 23 -21.67 23.81 -3.89
C ASP A 23 -21.08 23.52 -2.50
N MET A 24 -20.01 22.72 -2.42
CA MET A 24 -19.32 22.38 -1.17
C MET A 24 -18.46 23.54 -0.68
N ALA A 25 -18.39 23.68 0.65
CA ALA A 25 -17.38 24.54 1.25
C ALA A 25 -15.97 24.04 0.87
N PRO A 26 -14.98 24.92 0.68
CA PRO A 26 -13.63 24.52 0.29
C PRO A 26 -12.99 23.47 1.22
N THR A 27 -13.25 23.58 2.53
CA THR A 27 -12.76 22.66 3.56
C THR A 27 -13.44 21.29 3.47
N GLU A 28 -14.74 21.27 3.20
CA GLU A 28 -15.53 20.04 3.00
C GLU A 28 -15.06 19.30 1.75
N LEU A 29 -14.80 20.03 0.66
CA LEU A 29 -14.28 19.45 -0.57
C LEU A 29 -12.87 18.85 -0.37
N ALA A 30 -11.98 19.56 0.33
CA ALA A 30 -10.65 19.05 0.65
C ALA A 30 -10.71 17.77 1.48
N ALA A 31 -11.60 17.72 2.48
CA ALA A 31 -11.83 16.54 3.30
C ALA A 31 -12.35 15.36 2.45
N ALA A 32 -13.35 15.60 1.60
CA ALA A 32 -13.92 14.58 0.73
C ALA A 32 -12.91 13.99 -0.27
N ILE A 33 -12.06 14.84 -0.87
CA ILE A 33 -10.98 14.38 -1.76
C ILE A 33 -9.99 13.50 -0.98
N THR A 34 -9.55 13.98 0.19
CA THR A 34 -8.58 13.28 1.03
C THR A 34 -9.11 11.92 1.47
N GLU A 35 -10.38 11.85 1.87
CA GLU A 35 -11.06 10.62 2.25
C GLU A 35 -11.07 9.61 1.09
N VAL A 36 -11.48 10.03 -0.11
CA VAL A 36 -11.59 9.14 -1.27
C VAL A 36 -10.22 8.63 -1.71
N VAL A 37 -9.18 9.47 -1.67
CA VAL A 37 -7.81 9.06 -1.99
C VAL A 37 -7.28 8.06 -0.96
N ASN A 38 -7.46 8.33 0.33
CA ASN A 38 -7.01 7.43 1.40
C ASN A 38 -7.73 6.09 1.33
N LYS A 39 -9.03 6.09 1.03
CA LYS A 39 -9.81 4.87 0.80
C LYS A 39 -9.25 4.06 -0.39
N ALA A 40 -8.93 4.71 -1.51
CA ALA A 40 -8.35 4.03 -2.66
C ALA A 40 -6.97 3.40 -2.34
N ARG A 41 -6.12 4.12 -1.59
CA ARG A 41 -4.82 3.60 -1.12
C ARG A 41 -4.96 2.40 -0.20
N SER A 42 -5.85 2.48 0.80
CA SER A 42 -6.12 1.39 1.73
C SER A 42 -6.62 0.13 1.00
N GLN A 43 -7.56 0.29 0.08
CA GLN A 43 -8.05 -0.83 -0.74
C GLN A 43 -6.97 -1.42 -1.65
N MET A 44 -6.02 -0.60 -2.14
CA MET A 44 -4.90 -1.12 -2.93
C MET A 44 -3.92 -1.89 -2.06
N ALA A 45 -3.58 -1.38 -0.87
CA ALA A 45 -2.72 -2.08 0.08
C ALA A 45 -3.29 -3.46 0.46
N GLU A 46 -4.60 -3.55 0.68
CA GLU A 46 -5.28 -4.82 0.93
C GLU A 46 -5.18 -5.78 -0.26
N ARG A 47 -5.38 -5.28 -1.49
CA ARG A 47 -5.26 -6.09 -2.71
C ARG A 47 -3.83 -6.60 -2.92
N VAL A 48 -2.83 -5.75 -2.68
CA VAL A 48 -1.42 -6.12 -2.76
C VAL A 48 -1.11 -7.18 -1.71
N SER A 49 -1.47 -6.94 -0.44
CA SER A 49 -1.30 -7.90 0.65
C SER A 49 -1.92 -9.26 0.31
N LYS A 50 -3.16 -9.28 -0.18
CA LYS A 50 -3.84 -10.52 -0.60
C LYS A 50 -3.16 -11.21 -1.77
N ALA A 51 -2.62 -10.47 -2.74
CA ALA A 51 -1.93 -11.03 -3.90
C ALA A 51 -0.57 -11.65 -3.51
N TYR A 52 0.12 -11.06 -2.53
CA TYR A 52 1.41 -11.56 -2.05
C TYR A 52 1.29 -12.58 -0.91
N SER A 53 0.13 -12.68 -0.25
CA SER A 53 -0.11 -13.61 0.87
C SER A 53 0.28 -15.07 0.60
N PRO A 54 0.10 -15.66 -0.60
CA PRO A 54 0.55 -17.03 -0.89
C PRO A 54 2.08 -17.18 -1.02
N PHE A 55 2.79 -16.08 -1.25
CA PHE A 55 4.24 -16.05 -1.49
C PHE A 55 5.02 -15.46 -0.32
N MET A 56 4.32 -14.84 0.63
CA MET A 56 4.87 -14.53 1.94
C MET A 56 4.68 -15.81 2.77
N PRO A 57 5.75 -16.51 3.17
CA PRO A 57 5.63 -17.45 4.29
C PRO A 57 5.10 -16.64 5.51
N ASP A 58 4.66 -17.27 6.61
CA ASP A 58 4.18 -16.59 7.85
C ASP A 58 5.24 -15.66 8.50
N VAL A 59 5.73 -14.68 7.76
CA VAL A 59 6.95 -13.93 8.00
C VAL A 59 6.54 -12.50 8.13
N THR A 60 6.92 -11.99 9.29
CA THR A 60 6.73 -10.63 9.73
C THR A 60 5.34 -10.40 10.31
N SER A 61 5.27 -10.36 11.64
CA SER A 61 4.19 -9.64 12.31
C SER A 61 4.10 -8.28 11.63
N ALA A 62 2.89 -7.81 11.29
CA ALA A 62 2.73 -6.53 10.63
C ALA A 62 3.48 -5.39 11.37
N GLU A 63 3.68 -5.53 12.69
CA GLU A 63 4.59 -4.73 13.51
C GLU A 63 6.04 -4.63 12.99
N GLU A 64 6.73 -5.73 12.64
CA GLU A 64 8.14 -5.70 12.20
C GLU A 64 8.30 -5.03 10.83
N VAL A 65 7.30 -5.13 9.94
CA VAL A 65 7.27 -4.37 8.67
C VAL A 65 7.08 -2.89 8.95
N MET A 66 6.17 -2.55 9.87
CA MET A 66 5.84 -1.16 10.20
C MET A 66 6.91 -0.47 11.05
N SER A 67 7.67 -1.21 11.86
CA SER A 67 8.79 -0.70 12.66
C SER A 67 10.06 -0.50 11.84
N GLY A 68 10.14 -1.07 10.62
CA GLY A 68 11.32 -1.02 9.78
C GLY A 68 12.44 -1.94 10.25
N GLU A 69 12.17 -2.87 11.17
CA GLU A 69 13.14 -3.84 11.72
C GLU A 69 13.31 -5.10 10.85
N LEU A 70 12.88 -5.04 9.59
CA LEU A 70 13.10 -6.10 8.62
C LEU A 70 14.60 -6.33 8.40
N ASP A 71 15.13 -7.38 9.02
CA ASP A 71 16.47 -7.89 8.76
C ASP A 71 16.46 -8.71 7.45
N PRO A 72 17.06 -8.19 6.36
CA PRO A 72 17.03 -8.88 5.07
C PRO A 72 17.75 -10.22 5.11
N LEU A 73 18.80 -10.40 5.94
CA LEU A 73 19.54 -11.66 5.99
C LEU A 73 18.69 -12.79 6.58
N LYS A 74 17.92 -12.51 7.64
CA LYS A 74 16.97 -13.47 8.22
C LYS A 74 15.86 -13.85 7.25
N LEU A 75 15.45 -12.90 6.40
CA LEU A 75 14.45 -13.15 5.37
C LEU A 75 14.99 -14.14 4.32
N LEU A 76 16.22 -13.92 3.83
CA LEU A 76 16.87 -14.81 2.85
C LEU A 76 17.04 -16.23 3.42
N ASP A 77 17.53 -16.36 4.65
CA ASP A 77 17.71 -17.66 5.31
C ASP A 77 16.36 -18.40 5.45
N ARG A 78 15.27 -17.69 5.77
CA ARG A 78 13.91 -18.27 5.88
C ARG A 78 13.29 -18.67 4.54
N LEU A 79 13.70 -18.03 3.45
CA LEU A 79 13.34 -18.43 2.08
C LEU A 79 14.16 -19.63 1.58
N GLY A 80 15.07 -20.16 2.39
CA GLY A 80 15.98 -21.23 1.99
C GLY A 80 17.00 -20.79 0.94
N ILE A 81 17.24 -19.48 0.82
CA ILE A 81 18.25 -18.91 -0.05
C ILE A 81 19.54 -18.82 0.78
N PRO A 82 20.59 -19.61 0.46
CA PRO A 82 21.85 -19.51 1.17
C PRO A 82 22.42 -18.10 1.00
N SER A 83 22.73 -17.43 2.11
CA SER A 83 23.36 -16.11 2.16
C SER A 83 24.87 -16.15 1.84
N GLU A 84 25.34 -17.21 1.17
CA GLU A 84 26.77 -17.42 0.86
C GLU A 84 27.30 -16.35 -0.10
N ASN A 85 28.12 -15.47 0.47
CA ASN A 85 28.97 -14.51 -0.21
C ASN A 85 29.96 -15.26 -1.14
N PRO A 86 29.94 -15.08 -2.47
CA PRO A 86 30.89 -15.73 -3.36
C PRO A 86 32.22 -14.97 -3.29
N ARG A 87 33.03 -15.29 -2.29
CA ARG A 87 34.46 -14.98 -2.26
C ARG A 87 35.20 -16.16 -1.64
N HIS A 88 35.70 -17.06 -2.48
CA HIS A 88 37.12 -17.38 -2.60
C HIS A 88 37.35 -18.43 -3.70
#